data_AF-A0A3D3PB29-F1
#
_entry.id   AF-A0A3D3PB29-F1
#
_cell.length_a   1.000
_cell.length_b   1.000
_cell.length_c   1.000
_cell.angle_alpha   90.00
_cell.angle_beta   90.00
_cell.angle_gamma   90.00
#
_symmetry.space_group_name_H-M   'P 1'
#
loop_
_entity.id
_entity.type
_entity.pdbx_description
1 polymer ?
#
loop_
_entity_poly.entity_id
_entity_poly.type
_entity_poly.pdbx_seq_one_letter_code
_entity_poly.pdbx_strand_id
1 'polypeptide(L)'
;WNYYTANPSCLTFMEQFTSSPSNKLDPTNESEKYNKLICEFFKSGIENGHLKHLNNRLIGPVFHGSVMATAKMHLARRYEFTDAELQNVARIIWDGIKIQNDAY
;
A
#
# COMPACT_ATOMS: atom_id res chain seq x y z
N TRP A 1 0.30 -8.75 -0.08
CA TRP A 1 0.76 -9.85 -0.94
C TRP A 1 0.01 -11.13 -0.62
N ASN A 2 0.33 -11.81 0.51
CA ASN A 2 -0.27 -13.11 0.89
C ASN A 2 -1.79 -13.17 0.76
N TYR A 3 -2.48 -12.13 1.22
CA TYR A 3 -3.95 -12.07 1.11
C TYR A 3 -4.43 -12.13 -0.35
N TYR A 4 -3.83 -11.37 -1.26
CA TYR A 4 -4.26 -11.31 -2.66
C TYR A 4 -3.82 -12.53 -3.46
N THR A 5 -2.68 -13.14 -3.15
CA THR A 5 -2.25 -14.38 -3.81
C THR A 5 -3.08 -15.57 -3.36
N ALA A 6 -3.53 -15.60 -2.09
CA ALA A 6 -4.47 -16.58 -1.59
C ALA A 6 -5.93 -16.33 -2.05
N ASN A 7 -6.27 -15.08 -2.39
CA ASN A 7 -7.62 -14.68 -2.81
C ASN A 7 -7.60 -13.86 -4.13
N PRO A 8 -7.32 -14.49 -5.29
CA PRO A 8 -7.21 -13.76 -6.56
C PRO A 8 -8.47 -13.00 -6.97
N SER A 9 -9.66 -13.53 -6.65
CA SER A 9 -10.94 -12.87 -6.92
C SER A 9 -11.07 -11.53 -6.18
N CYS A 10 -10.56 -11.44 -4.94
CA CYS A 10 -10.52 -10.18 -4.20
C CYS A 10 -9.60 -9.16 -4.87
N LEU A 11 -8.46 -9.58 -5.44
CA LEU A 11 -7.59 -8.67 -6.17
C LEU A 11 -8.30 -8.08 -7.39
N THR A 12 -8.91 -8.93 -8.22
CA THR A 12 -9.65 -8.50 -9.41
C THR A 12 -10.83 -7.58 -9.04
N PHE A 13 -11.57 -7.94 -7.99
CA PHE A 13 -12.64 -7.09 -7.48
C PHE A 13 -12.12 -5.72 -7.06
N MET A 14 -11.04 -5.65 -6.29
CA MET A 14 -10.47 -4.38 -5.83
C MET A 14 -10.00 -3.50 -7.00
N GLU A 15 -9.38 -4.08 -8.04
CA GLU A 15 -8.97 -3.34 -9.24
C GLU A 15 -10.18 -2.72 -9.96
N GLN A 16 -11.22 -3.52 -10.17
CA GLN A 16 -12.43 -3.08 -10.87
C GLN A 16 -13.21 -2.06 -10.03
N PHE A 17 -13.37 -2.33 -8.74
CA PHE A 17 -14.13 -1.50 -7.81
C PHE A 17 -13.48 -0.13 -7.64
N THR A 18 -12.18 -0.06 -7.33
CA THR A 18 -11.46 1.20 -7.11
C THR A 18 -11.47 2.10 -8.34
N SER A 19 -11.51 1.50 -9.53
CA SER A 19 -11.56 2.17 -10.83
C SER A 19 -12.98 2.49 -11.31
N SER A 20 -14.01 2.00 -10.61
CA SER A 20 -15.41 2.16 -11.00
C SER A 20 -16.02 3.47 -10.50
N PRO A 21 -17.08 3.99 -11.15
CA PRO A 21 -17.89 5.09 -10.60
C PRO A 21 -18.50 4.77 -9.23
N SER A 22 -18.71 3.48 -8.93
CA SER A 22 -19.30 3.00 -7.68
C SER A 22 -18.45 3.31 -6.45
N ASN A 23 -17.14 3.47 -6.59
CA ASN A 23 -16.25 3.91 -5.50
C ASN A 23 -16.59 5.33 -5.01
N LYS A 24 -17.23 6.16 -5.85
CA LYS A 24 -17.69 7.51 -5.45
C LYS A 24 -19.03 7.49 -4.70
N LEU A 25 -19.70 6.34 -4.69
CA LEU A 25 -21.07 6.17 -4.19
C LEU A 25 -21.14 5.44 -2.84
N ASP A 26 -20.00 5.11 -2.23
CA ASP A 26 -19.95 4.47 -0.92
C ASP A 26 -19.66 5.49 0.20
N PRO A 27 -20.70 6.05 0.85
CA PRO A 27 -20.57 6.93 2.00
C PRO A 27 -20.31 6.17 3.31
N THR A 28 -20.06 4.85 3.28
CA THR A 28 -20.01 4.06 4.51
C THR A 28 -18.65 4.19 5.24
N ASN A 29 -18.79 4.57 6.51
CA ASN A 29 -17.79 4.73 7.58
C ASN A 29 -16.62 3.73 7.62
N GLU A 30 -16.71 2.52 7.05
CA GLU A 30 -15.68 1.48 7.19
C GLU A 30 -14.43 1.75 6.33
N SER A 31 -14.62 2.24 5.10
CA SER A 31 -13.52 2.76 4.26
C SER A 31 -12.83 3.94 4.95
N GLU A 32 -13.61 4.82 5.57
CA GLU A 32 -13.10 5.93 6.38
C GLU A 32 -12.32 5.45 7.60
N LYS A 33 -12.77 4.42 8.32
CA LYS A 33 -12.07 3.86 9.48
C LYS A 33 -10.72 3.25 9.13
N TYR A 34 -10.64 2.45 8.06
CA TYR A 34 -9.37 1.88 7.60
C TYR A 34 -8.41 2.97 7.12
N ASN A 35 -8.91 3.92 6.32
CA ASN A 35 -8.13 5.07 5.90
C ASN A 35 -7.66 5.91 7.09
N LYS A 36 -8.50 6.06 8.13
CA LYS A 36 -8.19 6.79 9.36
C LYS A 36 -7.04 6.12 10.12
N LEU A 37 -7.10 4.81 10.36
CA LEU A 37 -6.02 4.09 11.06
C LEU A 37 -4.68 4.23 10.35
N ILE A 38 -4.66 4.07 9.02
CA ILE A 38 -3.44 4.24 8.22
C ILE A 38 -2.97 5.70 8.24
N CYS A 39 -3.88 6.66 8.11
CA CYS A 39 -3.54 8.08 8.17
C CYS A 39 -2.98 8.49 9.54
N GLU A 40 -3.55 7.96 10.62
CA GLU A 40 -3.08 8.19 12.00
C GLU A 40 -1.71 7.56 12.24
N PHE A 41 -1.46 6.36 11.73
CA PHE A 41 -0.15 5.71 11.77
C PHE A 41 0.92 6.58 11.09
N PHE A 42 0.67 7.03 9.85
CA PHE A 42 1.64 7.88 9.15
C PHE A 42 1.78 9.26 9.77
N LYS A 43 0.68 9.85 10.25
CA LYS A 43 0.70 11.12 10.98
C LYS A 43 1.60 11.03 12.21
N SER A 44 1.43 9.98 13.02
CA SER A 44 2.26 9.75 14.20
C SER A 44 3.74 9.58 13.83
N GLY A 45 4.05 8.84 12.76
CA GLY A 45 5.43 8.68 12.29
C GLY A 45 6.08 10.00 11.83
N ILE A 46 5.30 10.92 11.25
CA ILE A 46 5.77 12.25 10.87
C ILE A 46 5.99 13.12 12.10
N GLU A 47 5.02 13.16 13.01
CA GLU A 47 5.07 13.99 14.24
C GLU A 47 6.23 13.58 15.15
N ASN A 48 6.61 12.30 15.16
CA ASN A 48 7.74 11.79 15.94
C ASN A 48 9.08 11.80 15.19
N GLY A 49 9.14 12.37 13.98
CA GLY A 49 10.40 12.50 13.23
C GLY A 49 10.97 11.18 12.68
N HIS A 50 10.13 10.17 12.47
CA HIS A 50 10.53 8.91 11.82
C HIS A 50 10.29 8.91 10.30
N LEU A 51 9.26 9.64 9.86
CA LEU A 51 8.82 9.69 8.47
C LEU A 51 8.99 11.09 7.89
N LYS A 52 9.26 11.15 6.58
CA LYS A 52 9.31 12.39 5.81
C LYS A 52 7.96 13.09 5.88
N HIS A 53 7.96 14.42 5.86
CA HIS A 53 6.75 15.24 5.88
C HIS A 53 6.00 15.18 4.52
N LEU A 54 5.41 14.02 4.23
CA LEU A 54 4.67 13.71 3.02
C LEU A 54 3.16 13.85 3.25
N ASN A 55 2.41 14.07 2.19
CA ASN A 55 0.96 14.03 2.27
C ASN A 55 0.50 12.59 2.55
N ASN A 56 -0.10 12.33 3.71
CA ASN A 56 -0.56 11.01 4.15
C ASN A 56 -1.51 10.34 3.14
N ARG A 57 -2.24 11.13 2.35
CA ARG A 57 -3.11 10.63 1.27
C ARG A 57 -2.35 10.01 0.10
N LEU A 58 -1.04 10.20 0.02
CA LEU A 58 -0.18 9.63 -1.03
C LEU A 58 0.45 8.31 -0.60
N ILE A 59 0.82 8.19 0.68
CA ILE A 59 1.56 7.01 1.16
C ILE A 59 0.69 5.74 1.07
N GLY A 60 -0.57 5.83 1.49
CA GLY A 60 -1.51 4.71 1.45
C GLY A 60 -1.67 4.11 0.04
N PRO A 61 -2.02 4.92 -0.98
CA PRO A 61 -2.12 4.45 -2.36
C PRO A 61 -0.82 3.89 -2.94
N VAL A 62 0.34 4.48 -2.63
CA VAL A 62 1.65 3.98 -3.11
C VAL A 62 1.94 2.59 -2.55
N PHE A 63 1.73 2.42 -1.24
CA PHE A 63 1.92 1.12 -0.59
C PHE A 63 0.95 0.08 -1.15
N HIS A 64 -0.36 0.41 -1.18
CA HIS A 64 -1.40 -0.51 -1.62
C HIS A 64 -1.26 -0.88 -3.11
N GLY A 65 -0.98 0.10 -3.97
CA GLY A 65 -0.76 -0.11 -5.40
C GLY A 65 0.46 -0.98 -5.68
N SER A 66 1.55 -0.80 -4.92
CA SER A 66 2.74 -1.65 -5.05
C SER A 66 2.42 -3.10 -4.73
N VAL A 67 1.68 -3.35 -3.64
CA VAL A 67 1.24 -4.70 -3.23
C VAL A 67 0.33 -5.35 -4.27
N MET A 68 -0.61 -4.61 -4.84
CA MET A 68 -1.49 -5.11 -5.89
C MET A 68 -0.70 -5.45 -7.16
N ALA A 69 0.21 -4.57 -7.58
CA ALA A 69 1.04 -4.77 -8.75
C ALA A 69 1.93 -6.02 -8.62
N THR A 70 2.57 -6.21 -7.47
CA THR A 70 3.38 -7.41 -7.22
C THR A 70 2.51 -8.66 -7.31
N ALA A 71 1.37 -8.69 -6.57
CA ALA A 71 0.48 -9.86 -6.55
C ALA A 71 -0.05 -10.20 -7.96
N LYS A 72 -0.37 -9.19 -8.77
CA LYS A 72 -0.80 -9.34 -10.16
C LYS A 72 0.27 -9.97 -11.04
N MET A 73 1.52 -9.49 -10.93
CA MET A 73 2.64 -10.05 -11.70
C MET A 73 2.85 -11.54 -11.39
N HIS A 74 2.70 -11.92 -10.12
CA HIS A 74 2.76 -13.30 -9.68
C HIS A 74 1.63 -14.18 -10.20
N LEU A 75 0.37 -13.74 -10.00
CA LEU A 75 -0.80 -14.50 -10.45
C LEU A 75 -0.85 -14.63 -11.98
N ALA A 76 -0.35 -13.63 -12.71
CA ALA A 76 -0.22 -13.68 -14.16
C ALA A 76 0.98 -14.53 -14.64
N ARG A 77 1.73 -15.17 -13.72
CA ARG A 77 2.98 -15.92 -13.99
C ARG A 77 4.00 -15.12 -14.80
N ARG A 78 3.98 -13.79 -14.67
CA ARG A 78 4.94 -12.90 -15.32
C ARG A 78 6.25 -12.79 -14.54
N TYR A 79 6.19 -13.04 -13.24
CA TYR A 79 7.33 -13.03 -12.35
C TYR A 79 7.06 -13.91 -11.12
N GLU A 80 8.00 -14.79 -10.79
CA GLU A 80 7.97 -15.55 -9.54
C GLU A 80 8.80 -14.83 -8.51
N PHE A 81 8.14 -14.20 -7.53
CA PHE A 81 8.82 -13.49 -6.47
C PHE A 81 9.29 -14.46 -5.39
N THR A 82 10.56 -14.38 -5.05
CA THR A 82 11.10 -14.95 -3.82
C THR A 82 10.74 -14.09 -2.62
N ASP A 83 10.79 -14.67 -1.42
CA ASP A 83 10.58 -13.91 -0.17
C ASP A 83 11.57 -12.74 -0.05
N ALA A 84 12.82 -12.93 -0.46
CA ALA A 84 13.84 -11.89 -0.44
C ALA A 84 13.48 -10.70 -1.35
N GLU A 85 12.91 -10.96 -2.53
CA GLU A 85 12.46 -9.90 -3.44
C GLU A 85 11.22 -9.17 -2.91
N LEU A 86 10.30 -9.87 -2.27
CA LEU A 86 9.16 -9.23 -1.59
C LEU A 86 9.62 -8.33 -0.44
N GLN A 87 10.63 -8.76 0.32
CA GLN A 87 11.27 -7.92 1.33
C GLN A 87 11.96 -6.71 0.71
N ASN A 88 12.60 -6.86 -0.46
CA ASN A 88 13.19 -5.74 -1.18
C ASN A 88 12.12 -4.73 -1.64
N VAL A 89 10.97 -5.19 -2.16
CA VAL A 89 9.84 -4.32 -2.51
C VAL A 89 9.36 -3.53 -1.28
N ALA A 90 9.16 -4.22 -0.16
CA ALA A 90 8.76 -3.57 1.10
C ALA A 90 9.80 -2.53 1.54
N ARG A 91 11.10 -2.86 1.42
CA ARG A 91 12.19 -1.95 1.78
C ARG A 91 12.27 -0.73 0.88
N ILE A 92 12.06 -0.88 -0.43
CA ILE A 92 12.01 0.25 -1.38
C ILE A 92 10.90 1.24 -0.96
N ILE A 93 9.71 0.73 -0.65
CA ILE A 93 8.59 1.58 -0.22
C ILE A 93 8.93 2.26 1.12
N TRP A 94 9.48 1.51 2.07
CA TRP A 94 9.86 2.02 3.39
C TRP A 94 10.95 3.09 3.32
N ASP A 95 12.00 2.87 2.53
CA ASP A 95 13.08 3.82 2.32
C ASP A 95 12.59 5.10 1.61
N GLY A 96 11.57 4.96 0.76
CA GLY A 96 10.85 6.08 0.15
C GLY A 96 10.22 7.02 1.17
N ILE A 97 9.70 6.50 2.29
CA ILE A 97 8.91 7.28 3.27
C ILE A 97 9.65 7.61 4.57
N LYS A 98 10.65 6.81 4.98
CA LYS A 98 11.42 7.06 6.19
C LYS A 98 12.34 8.28 6.00
N ILE A 99 12.65 8.97 7.09
CA ILE A 99 13.74 9.96 7.09
C ILE A 99 15.07 9.21 6.92
N GLN A 100 15.89 9.68 6.00
CA GLN A 100 17.27 9.24 5.91
C GLN A 100 18.06 10.06 6.94
N ASN A 101 18.51 9.40 8.00
CA ASN A 101 19.64 9.92 8.75
C ASN A 101 20.86 9.64 7.89
N ASP A 102 21.20 10.58 7.02
CA ASP A 102 22.53 10.61 6.44
C ASP A 102 23.48 10.87 7.61
N ALA A 103 24.19 9.82 8.02
CA ALA A 103 25.29 9.94 8.96
C ALA A 103 26.36 10.83 8.30
N TYR A 104 26.48 12.06 8.80
CA TYR A 104 27.67 12.89 8.61
C TYR A 104 28.85 12.30 9.40
#